data_AF-A0A820ZMJ5-F1
#
_entry.id   AF-A0A820ZMJ5-F1
#
_cell.length_a   1.000
_cell.length_b   1.000
_cell.length_c   1.000
_cell.angle_alpha   90.00
_cell.angle_beta   90.00
_cell.angle_gamma   90.00
#
_symmetry.space_group_name_H-M   'P 1'
#
loop_
_entity.id
_entity.type
_entity.pdbx_description
1 polymer ?
#
loop_
_entity_poly.entity_id
_entity_poly.type
_entity_poly.pdbx_seq_one_letter_code
_entity_poly.pdbx_strand_id
1 'polypeptide(L)' 'MAAAIPRHLLETLVNCPSCSQRYNEPRVLPTCGHTVCTTCLENEWNHQESSSTTNEHDDKLNHYCPIRNCRKEIC' A
#
# COMPACT_ATOMS: atom_id res chain seq x y z
N MET A 1 -31.22 -17.00 -11.73
CA MET A 1 -29.92 -17.08 -12.44
C MET A 1 -28.84 -16.72 -11.45
N ALA A 2 -27.94 -17.64 -11.10
CA ALA A 2 -26.79 -17.32 -10.25
C ALA A 2 -25.66 -16.80 -11.15
N ALA A 3 -25.23 -15.56 -10.95
CA ALA A 3 -24.03 -15.05 -11.61
C ALA A 3 -22.81 -15.71 -10.96
N ALA A 4 -22.06 -16.50 -11.72
CA ALA A 4 -20.77 -17.02 -11.26
C ALA A 4 -19.76 -15.87 -11.27
N ILE A 5 -19.21 -15.54 -10.11
CA ILE A 5 -18.15 -14.55 -10.00
C ILE A 5 -16.85 -15.17 -10.52
N PRO A 6 -16.15 -14.55 -11.48
CA PRO A 6 -14.85 -15.03 -11.94
C PRO A 6 -13.87 -15.12 -10.76
N ARG A 7 -13.10 -16.22 -10.68
CA ARG A 7 -12.16 -16.47 -9.57
C ARG A 7 -11.14 -15.33 -9.41
N HIS A 8 -10.70 -14.76 -10.52
CA HIS A 8 -9.80 -13.60 -10.53
C HIS A 8 -10.36 -12.36 -9.84
N LEU A 9 -11.69 -12.16 -9.86
CA LEU A 9 -12.31 -11.06 -9.13
C LEU A 9 -12.33 -11.31 -7.61
N LEU A 10 -12.40 -12.57 -7.19
CA LEU A 10 -12.29 -12.93 -5.77
C LEU A 10 -10.84 -12.73 -5.29
N GLU A 11 -9.86 -13.06 -6.13
CA GLU A 11 -8.44 -12.88 -5.81
C GLU A 11 -8.08 -11.41 -5.57
N THR A 12 -8.61 -10.47 -6.36
CA THR A 12 -8.35 -9.03 -6.15
C THR A 12 -9.02 -8.45 -4.91
N LEU A 13 -10.06 -9.12 -4.36
CA LEU A 13 -10.74 -8.70 -3.14
C LEU A 13 -10.06 -9.21 -1.86
N VAL A 14 -9.36 -10.35 -1.95
CA VAL A 14 -8.73 -10.99 -0.79
C VAL A 14 -7.22 -10.82 -0.74
N ASN A 15 -6.59 -10.47 -1.87
CA ASN A 15 -5.14 -10.30 -1.95
C ASN A 15 -4.76 -8.82 -2.01
N CYS A 16 -3.70 -8.48 -1.29
CA CYS A 16 -3.08 -7.18 -1.31
C CYS A 16 -2.45 -6.91 -2.68
N PRO A 17 -2.77 -5.79 -3.34
CA PRO A 17 -2.22 -5.44 -4.65
C PRO A 17 -0.73 -5.08 -4.59
N SER A 18 -0.16 -4.84 -3.40
CA SER A 18 1.26 -4.54 -3.21
C SER A 18 2.11 -5.81 -3.17
N CYS A 19 1.75 -6.80 -2.33
CA CYS A 19 2.52 -8.04 -2.16
C CYS A 19 1.91 -9.26 -2.86
N SER A 20 0.72 -9.14 -3.46
CA SER A 20 -0.05 -10.25 -4.08
C SER A 20 -0.38 -11.41 -3.14
N GLN A 21 -0.23 -11.23 -1.83
CA GLN A 21 -0.60 -12.19 -0.79
C GLN A 21 -1.95 -11.84 -0.18
N ARG A 22 -2.59 -12.77 0.54
CA ARG A 22 -3.80 -12.47 1.29
C ARG A 22 -3.58 -11.29 2.24
N TYR A 23 -4.60 -10.45 2.37
CA TYR A 23 -4.55 -9.32 3.29
C TYR A 23 -4.22 -9.78 4.71
N ASN A 24 -3.10 -9.28 5.23
CA ASN A 24 -2.74 -9.38 6.64
C ASN A 24 -2.85 -7.98 7.24
N GLU A 25 -3.82 -7.78 8.13
CA GLU A 25 -4.18 -6.47 8.70
C GLU A 25 -4.39 -5.40 7.61
N PRO A 26 -5.49 -5.48 6.83
CA PRO A 26 -5.75 -4.53 5.76
C PRO A 26 -6.02 -3.13 6.30
N ARG A 27 -5.31 -2.14 5.76
CA ARG A 27 -5.49 -0.72 6.06
C ARG A 27 -5.92 0.03 4.80
N VAL A 28 -6.99 0.82 4.93
CA VAL A 28 -7.50 1.67 3.85
C VAL A 28 -6.78 3.01 3.89
N LEU A 29 -6.19 3.41 2.77
CA LEU A 29 -5.53 4.69 2.62
C LEU A 29 -6.56 5.79 2.30
N PRO A 30 -6.67 6.87 3.09
CA PRO A 30 -7.74 7.86 2.94
C PRO A 30 -7.65 8.68 1.65
N THR A 31 -6.43 8.92 1.12
CA THR A 31 -6.23 9.78 -0.06
C THR A 31 -6.49 9.09 -1.40
N CYS A 32 -6.39 7.76 -1.44
CA CYS A 32 -6.57 6.97 -2.66
C CYS A 32 -7.61 5.86 -2.57
N GLY A 33 -8.11 5.54 -1.37
CA GLY A 33 -9.10 4.48 -1.15
C GLY A 33 -8.55 3.06 -1.30
N HIS A 34 -7.26 2.89 -1.58
CA HIS A 34 -6.67 1.57 -1.73
C HIS A 34 -6.46 0.89 -0.39
N THR A 35 -6.72 -0.41 -0.36
CA THR A 35 -6.48 -1.27 0.80
C THR A 35 -5.20 -2.05 0.59
N VAL A 36 -4.28 -1.96 1.55
CA VAL A 36 -2.99 -2.66 1.55
C VAL A 36 -2.73 -3.24 2.94
N CYS A 37 -1.84 -4.23 3.05
CA CYS A 37 -1.43 -4.75 4.37
C CYS A 37 -0.66 -3.67 5.15
N THR A 38 -0.83 -3.61 6.47
CA THR A 38 -0.04 -2.74 7.36
C THR A 38 1.46 -2.99 7.15
N THR A 39 1.87 -4.25 7.07
CA THR A 39 3.28 -4.62 6.84
C THR A 39 3.84 -4.13 5.51
N CYS A 40 3.04 -4.12 4.44
CA CYS A 40 3.44 -3.56 3.15
C CYS A 40 3.60 -2.05 3.24
N LEU A 41 2.75 -1.38 4.01
CA LEU A 41 2.82 0.05 4.22
C LEU A 41 4.07 0.43 5.03
N GLU A 42 4.33 -0.28 6.13
CA GLU A 42 5.50 -0.08 6.97
C GLU A 42 6.81 -0.38 6.24
N ASN A 43 6.87 -1.47 5.46
CA ASN A 43 8.08 -1.84 4.71
C ASN A 43 8.47 -0.77 3.68
N GLU A 44 7.48 -0.15 3.03
CA GLU A 44 7.73 0.90 2.05
C GLU A 44 8.15 2.22 2.70
N TRP A 45 7.69 2.49 3.92
CA TRP A 45 8.09 3.68 4.68
C TRP A 45 9.45 3.53 5.36
N ASN A 46 9.78 2.34 5.88
CA ASN A 46 11.07 2.07 6.52
C ASN A 46 12.24 2.07 5.52
N HIS A 47 12.03 1.66 4.26
CA HIS A 47 13.08 1.72 3.23
C HIS A 47 13.51 3.14 2.84
N GLN A 48 12.74 4.18 3.19
CA GLN A 48 13.13 5.56 2.93
C GLN A 48 14.07 6.13 4.02
N GLU A 49 14.15 5.49 5.18
CA GLU A 49 14.97 5.97 6.30
C GLU A 49 16.46 5.58 6.15
N SER A 50 16.76 4.57 5.33
CA SER A 50 18.12 3.99 5.23
C SER A 50 19.00 4.62 4.14
N SER A 51 18.49 5.56 3.33
CA SER A 51 19.26 6.18 2.22
C SER A 51 19.56 7.67 2.36
N SER A 52 19.13 8.34 3.43
CA SER A 52 19.33 9.79 3.58
C SER A 52 20.65 10.09 4.28
N THR A 53 21.76 10.02 3.55
CA THR A 53 22.93 10.80 3.92
C THR A 53 22.63 12.28 3.67
N THR A 54 22.79 13.07 4.73
CA THR A 54 23.03 14.52 4.78
C THR A 54 21.87 15.44 5.18
N ASN A 55 22.02 15.95 6.41
CA ASN A 55 21.69 17.28 6.93
C ASN A 55 20.23 17.59 7.30
N GLU A 56 20.04 17.63 8.63
CA GLU A 56 19.09 18.41 9.41
C GLU A 56 18.35 19.54 8.66
N HIS A 57 17.10 19.28 8.27
CA HIS A 57 15.95 20.18 8.48
C HIS A 57 14.65 19.47 8.05
N ASP A 58 13.78 19.18 9.03
CA ASP A 58 12.34 18.90 8.84
C ASP A 58 12.00 17.98 7.64
N ASP A 59 12.58 16.78 7.59
CA ASP A 59 12.21 15.77 6.60
C ASP A 59 10.79 15.25 6.90
N LYS A 60 9.82 15.95 6.33
CA LYS A 60 8.49 15.43 6.06
C LYS A 60 8.68 14.15 5.23
N LEU A 61 8.73 12.99 5.88
CA LEU A 61 8.63 11.69 5.22
C LEU A 61 7.34 11.69 4.41
N ASN A 62 7.44 11.95 3.11
CA ASN A 62 6.29 11.89 2.24
C ASN A 62 5.90 10.42 2.07
N HIS A 63 4.88 10.02 2.82
CA HIS A 63 4.30 8.69 2.74
C HIS A 63 3.45 8.57 1.47
N TYR A 64 3.80 7.65 0.58
CA TYR A 64 3.04 7.41 -0.65
C TYR A 64 2.31 6.06 -0.62
N CYS A 65 1.23 5.95 -1.39
CA CYS A 65 0.55 4.70 -1.64
C CYS A 65 1.52 3.70 -2.32
N PRO A 66 1.69 2.48 -1.78
CA PRO A 66 2.64 1.49 -2.31
C PRO A 66 2.15 0.78 -3.57
N ILE A 67 0.97 1.15 -4.08
CA ILE A 67 0.48 0.67 -5.37
C ILE A 67 1.18 1.46 -6.48
N ARG A 68 1.94 0.74 -7.32
CA ARG A 68 2.74 1.30 -8.43
C ARG A 68 1.96 2.25 -9.33
N ASN A 69 0.68 1.97 -9.55
CA ASN A 69 -0.18 2.76 -10.43
C ASN A 69 -0.89 3.94 -9.72
N CYS A 70 -0.74 4.08 -8.40
CA CYS A 70 -1.38 5.15 -7.64
C CYS A 70 -0.37 6.20 -7.16
N ARG A 71 0.62 5.78 -6.35
CA ARG A 71 1.64 6.64 -5.69
C ARG A 71 1.10 7.98 -5.17
N LYS A 72 -0.16 8.05 -4.73
CA LYS A 72 -0.72 9.26 -4.09
C LYS A 72 -0.10 9.44 -2.72
N GLU A 73 0.24 10.67 -2.39
CA GLU A 73 0.67 11.07 -1.05
C GLU A 73 -0.46 10.80 -0.05
N ILE A 74 -0.10 10.32 1.14
CA ILE A 74 -1.01 9.95 2.23
C ILE A 74 -1.03 11.07 3.30
N CYS A 75 -0.07 12.02 3.24
CA CYS A 75 0.10 13.15 4.15
C CYS A 75 -0.65 14.42 3.72
#